data_AF-A0A497IHP0-F1
#
_entry.id   AF-A0A497IHP0-F1
#
_cell.length_a   1.000
_cell.length_b   1.000
_cell.length_c   1.000
_cell.angle_alpha   90.00
_cell.angle_beta   90.00
_cell.angle_gamma   90.00
#
_symmetry.space_group_name_H-M   'P 1'
#
loop_
_entity.id
_entity.type
_entity.pdbx_description
1 polymer ?
#
loop_
_entity_poly.entity_id
_entity_poly.type
_entity_poly.pdbx_seq_one_letter_code
_entity_poly.pdbx_strand_id
1 'polypeptide(L)'
;MEVELPEFRGDNPADVVLNLYKDLGWDGETSIDPMGIVMNKNDWFRLFDKIRSTVPEEEVMNVGFLLINKGPSVSDIVPEGKVLIRRQ
;
A
#
# COMPACT_ATOMS: atom_id res chain seq x y z
N MET A 1 -15.42 -9.51 -10.88
CA MET A 1 -15.03 -8.09 -11.10
C MET A 1 -13.57 -8.02 -10.76
N GLU A 2 -12.71 -7.71 -11.73
CA GLU A 2 -11.32 -7.33 -11.43
C GLU A 2 -11.39 -6.07 -10.57
N VAL A 3 -10.79 -6.12 -9.39
CA VAL A 3 -10.65 -4.95 -8.52
C VAL A 3 -9.47 -4.18 -9.09
N GLU A 4 -9.74 -3.09 -9.79
CA GLU A 4 -8.68 -2.23 -10.32
C GLU A 4 -7.92 -1.60 -9.15
N LEU A 5 -6.62 -1.91 -9.07
CA LEU A 5 -5.73 -1.29 -8.09
C LEU A 5 -5.58 0.21 -8.41
N PRO A 6 -5.41 1.09 -7.39
CA PRO A 6 -5.21 2.51 -7.60
C PRO A 6 -4.03 2.85 -8.52
N GLU A 7 -4.13 3.91 -9.31
CA GLU A 7 -3.01 4.42 -10.12
C GLU A 7 -1.95 5.06 -9.21
N PHE A 8 -0.73 4.53 -9.23
CA PHE A 8 0.35 5.09 -8.43
C PHE A 8 0.87 6.39 -9.03
N ARG A 9 1.03 7.39 -8.16
CA ARG A 9 1.52 8.74 -8.48
C ARG A 9 2.43 9.21 -7.35
N GLY A 10 3.42 10.04 -7.67
CA GLY A 10 4.36 10.60 -6.71
C GLY A 10 5.76 10.74 -7.29
N ASP A 11 6.48 11.79 -6.87
CA ASP A 11 7.80 12.13 -7.41
C ASP A 11 8.94 11.47 -6.61
N ASN A 12 8.62 10.88 -5.45
CA ASN A 12 9.57 10.18 -4.58
C ASN A 12 8.88 9.02 -3.83
N PRO A 13 9.65 8.13 -3.18
CA PRO A 13 9.10 6.96 -2.50
C PRO A 13 8.07 7.26 -1.40
N ALA A 14 8.21 8.37 -0.68
CA ALA A 14 7.25 8.74 0.36
C ALA A 14 5.90 9.14 -0.24
N ASP A 15 5.90 9.84 -1.37
CA ASP A 15 4.66 10.21 -2.07
C ASP A 15 3.90 8.99 -2.59
N VAL A 16 4.63 7.98 -3.09
CA VAL A 16 4.02 6.71 -3.56
C VAL A 16 3.26 6.02 -2.41
N VAL A 17 3.89 5.93 -1.24
CA VAL A 17 3.27 5.32 -0.05
C VAL A 17 2.12 6.19 0.49
N LEU A 18 2.29 7.51 0.49
CA LEU A 18 1.25 8.44 0.92
C LEU A 18 -0.01 8.34 0.05
N ASN A 19 0.17 8.30 -1.27
CA ASN A 19 -0.94 8.25 -2.21
C ASN A 19 -1.66 6.89 -2.16
N LEU A 20 -0.94 5.79 -1.92
CA LEU A 20 -1.57 4.50 -1.64
C LEU A 20 -2.59 4.58 -0.49
N TYR A 21 -2.23 5.22 0.63
CA TYR A 21 -3.15 5.34 1.77
C TYR A 21 -4.36 6.23 1.45
N LYS A 22 -4.17 7.32 0.70
CA LYS A 22 -5.29 8.15 0.22
C LYS A 22 -6.24 7.35 -0.67
N ASP A 23 -5.70 6.53 -1.56
CA ASP A 23 -6.50 5.71 -2.48
C ASP A 23 -7.22 4.55 -1.75
N LEU A 24 -6.67 4.09 -0.63
CA LEU A 24 -7.37 3.18 0.32
C LEU A 24 -8.49 3.89 1.11
N GLY A 25 -8.67 5.19 0.93
CA GLY A 25 -9.73 6.00 1.55
C GLY A 25 -9.31 6.77 2.78
N TRP A 26 -8.01 6.98 3.01
CA TRP A 26 -7.54 7.83 4.11
C TRP A 26 -7.83 9.31 3.83
N ASP A 27 -8.37 10.00 4.83
CA ASP A 27 -8.80 11.40 4.77
C ASP A 27 -7.63 12.41 4.86
N GLY A 28 -6.43 11.96 5.25
CA GLY A 28 -5.26 12.81 5.45
C GLY A 28 -5.26 13.61 6.76
N GLU A 29 -6.32 13.49 7.57
CA GLU A 29 -6.48 14.21 8.83
C GLU A 29 -6.47 13.27 10.03
N THR A 30 -7.01 12.05 9.87
CA THR A 30 -7.01 11.05 10.91
C THR A 30 -5.59 10.53 11.13
N SER A 31 -5.09 10.65 12.37
CA SER A 31 -3.83 10.01 12.76
C SER A 31 -3.99 8.49 12.74
N ILE A 32 -3.55 7.84 11.67
CA ILE A 32 -3.50 6.39 11.55
C ILE A 32 -2.07 5.89 11.74
N ASP A 33 -1.90 4.76 12.42
CA ASP A 33 -0.67 3.98 12.28
C ASP A 33 -0.74 3.26 10.92
N PRO A 34 0.14 3.59 9.96
CA PRO A 34 0.12 2.98 8.63
C PRO A 34 0.24 1.44 8.70
N MET A 35 1.02 0.94 9.67
CA MET A 35 1.22 -0.51 9.88
C MET A 35 0.01 -1.18 10.53
N GLY A 36 -0.91 -0.40 11.11
CA GLY A 36 -2.19 -0.87 11.62
C GLY A 36 -3.19 -1.25 10.52
N ILE A 37 -2.93 -0.85 9.28
CA ILE A 37 -3.70 -1.31 8.11
C ILE A 37 -3.18 -2.69 7.72
N VAL A 38 -4.06 -3.69 7.72
CA VAL A 38 -3.75 -5.08 7.36
C VAL A 38 -4.46 -5.43 6.07
N MET A 39 -3.68 -5.80 5.05
CA MET A 39 -4.15 -6.22 3.74
C MET A 39 -4.16 -7.75 3.59
N ASN A 40 -5.00 -8.23 2.67
CA ASN A 40 -4.89 -9.58 2.17
C ASN A 40 -3.53 -9.80 1.47
N LYS A 41 -2.95 -10.99 1.62
CA LYS A 41 -1.67 -11.38 1.01
C LYS A 41 -1.63 -11.31 -0.51
N ASN A 42 -2.68 -11.73 -1.20
CA ASN A 42 -2.73 -11.67 -2.66
C ASN A 42 -2.80 -10.22 -3.14
N ASP A 43 -3.56 -9.37 -2.45
CA ASP A 43 -3.59 -7.93 -2.77
C ASP A 43 -2.25 -7.25 -2.51
N TRP A 44 -1.53 -7.68 -1.47
CA TRP A 44 -0.17 -7.21 -1.22
C TRP A 44 0.80 -7.58 -2.35
N PHE A 45 0.74 -8.80 -2.86
CA PHE A 45 1.58 -9.18 -4.01
C PHE A 45 1.21 -8.42 -5.27
N ARG A 46 -0.09 -8.25 -5.55
CA ARG A 46 -0.55 -7.45 -6.69
C ARG A 46 -0.09 -5.99 -6.57
N LEU A 47 -0.14 -5.43 -5.35
CA LEU A 47 0.37 -4.11 -5.03
C LEU A 47 1.87 -4.01 -5.34
N PHE A 48 2.66 -4.97 -4.85
CA PHE A 48 4.11 -4.98 -5.03
C PHE A 48 4.51 -5.16 -6.51
N ASP A 49 3.84 -6.05 -7.24
CA ASP A 49 4.06 -6.24 -8.68
C ASP A 49 3.75 -4.97 -9.47
N LYS A 50 2.65 -4.28 -9.12
CA LYS A 50 2.28 -3.03 -9.77
C LYS A 50 3.33 -1.94 -9.51
N ILE A 51 3.86 -1.83 -8.30
CA ILE A 51 4.94 -0.89 -7.97
C ILE A 51 6.19 -1.18 -8.79
N ARG A 52 6.61 -2.44 -8.87
CA ARG A 52 7.75 -2.86 -9.69
C ARG A 52 7.59 -2.49 -11.18
N SER A 53 6.35 -2.45 -11.68
CA SER A 53 6.05 -2.09 -13.07
C SER A 53 5.85 -0.59 -13.32
N THR A 54 5.66 0.23 -12.26
CA THR A 54 5.29 1.64 -12.39
C THR A 54 6.42 2.59 -11.97
N VAL A 55 7.22 2.19 -10.98
CA VAL A 55 8.30 3.00 -10.44
C VAL A 55 9.58 2.78 -11.27
N PRO A 56 10.41 3.81 -11.51
CA PRO A 56 11.73 3.64 -12.12
C PRO A 56 12.53 2.54 -11.43
N GLU A 57 13.26 1.72 -12.20
CA GLU A 57 13.93 0.52 -11.70
C GLU A 57 14.87 0.81 -10.51
N GLU A 58 15.57 1.93 -10.57
CA GLU A 58 16.48 2.42 -9.53
C GLU A 58 15.78 2.76 -8.20
N GLU A 59 14.49 3.11 -8.24
CA GLU A 59 13.69 3.48 -7.07
C GLU A 59 12.87 2.31 -6.50
N VAL A 60 12.72 1.20 -7.24
CA VAL A 60 11.93 0.03 -6.80
C VAL A 60 12.39 -0.49 -5.44
N MET A 61 13.70 -0.56 -5.19
CA MET A 61 14.21 -1.00 -3.89
C MET A 61 13.86 -0.01 -2.77
N ASN A 62 13.99 1.30 -3.01
CA ASN A 62 13.70 2.33 -2.02
C ASN A 62 12.22 2.31 -1.62
N VAL A 63 11.33 2.24 -2.62
CA VAL A 63 9.87 2.11 -2.39
C VAL A 63 9.54 0.81 -1.67
N GLY A 64 10.15 -0.31 -2.09
CA GLY A 64 9.96 -1.61 -1.46
C GLY A 64 10.37 -1.62 0.02
N PHE A 65 11.54 -1.06 0.35
CA PHE A 65 11.98 -0.93 1.75
C PHE A 65 11.05 -0.05 2.57
N LEU A 66 10.55 1.04 2.00
CA LEU A 66 9.61 1.91 2.70
C LEU A 66 8.28 1.18 2.97
N LEU A 67 7.76 0.42 2.02
CA LEU A 67 6.53 -0.37 2.21
C LEU A 67 6.68 -1.49 3.21
N ILE A 68 7.82 -2.18 3.24
CA ILE A 68 8.06 -3.22 4.24
C ILE A 68 8.09 -2.63 5.66
N ASN A 69 8.61 -1.40 5.83
CA ASN A 69 8.80 -0.79 7.15
C ASN A 69 7.66 0.15 7.58
N LYS A 70 6.91 0.72 6.63
CA LYS A 70 5.90 1.78 6.84
C LYS A 70 4.61 1.56 6.03
N GLY A 71 4.54 0.48 5.26
CA GLY A 71 3.37 0.09 4.51
C GLY A 71 2.37 -0.73 5.34
N PRO A 72 1.27 -1.14 4.71
CA PRO A 72 0.32 -2.08 5.30
C PRO A 72 0.98 -3.40 5.76
N SER A 73 0.48 -3.92 6.88
CA SER A 73 0.75 -5.30 7.30
C SER A 73 0.03 -6.31 6.40
N VAL A 74 0.47 -7.56 6.40
CA VAL A 74 -0.10 -8.62 5.54
C VAL A 74 -0.73 -9.74 6.36
N SER A 75 -1.89 -10.24 5.94
CA SER A 75 -2.53 -11.40 6.57
C SER A 75 -3.37 -12.22 5.60
N ASP A 76 -3.41 -13.54 5.82
CA ASP A 76 -4.21 -14.48 5.03
C ASP A 76 -5.68 -14.53 5.49
N ILE A 77 -6.02 -13.92 6.64
CA ILE A 77 -7.38 -13.94 7.19
C ILE A 77 -8.25 -12.79 6.68
N VAL A 78 -7.63 -11.75 6.13
CA VAL A 78 -8.34 -10.60 5.55
C VAL A 78 -8.85 -11.03 4.17
N PRO A 79 -10.15 -10.90 3.85
CA PRO A 79 -10.65 -11.23 2.52
C PRO A 79 -10.01 -10.37 1.42
N GLU A 80 -9.85 -10.91 0.21
CA GLU A 80 -9.41 -10.14 -0.96
C GLU A 80 -10.31 -8.91 -1.21
N GLY A 81 -9.70 -7.81 -1.65
CA GLY A 81 -10.35 -6.53 -1.87
C GLY A 81 -10.78 -5.82 -0.59
N LYS A 82 -10.31 -6.26 0.59
CA LYS A 82 -10.61 -5.66 1.89
C LYS A 82 -9.33 -5.33 2.65
N VAL A 83 -9.45 -4.37 3.55
CA VAL A 83 -8.45 -4.05 4.56
C VAL A 83 -9.06 -4.14 5.94
N LEU A 84 -8.26 -4.54 6.92
CA LEU A 84 -8.59 -4.46 8.34
C LEU A 84 -7.80 -3.31 8.95
N ILE A 85 -8.49 -2.41 9.66
CA ILE A 85 -7.84 -1.32 10.39
C ILE A 85 -7.74 -1.72 11.86
N ARG A 86 -6.53 -1.99 12.33
CA ARG A 86 -6.24 -2.17 13.76
C ARG A 86 -6.03 -0.80 14.38
N ARG A 87 -6.93 -0.41 15.27
CA ARG A 87 -6.73 0.76 16.13
C ARG A 87 -5.87 0.30 17.32
N GLN A 88 -4.73 0.95 17.52
CA GLN A 88 -3.97 0.83 18.76
C GLN A 88 -4.63 1.69 19.84
#